data_AF-A0A1H8P4B2-F1
#
_entry.id   AF-A0A1H8P4B2-F1
#
_cell.length_a   1.000
_cell.length_b   1.000
_cell.length_c   1.000
_cell.angle_alpha   90.00
_cell.angle_beta   90.00
_cell.angle_gamma   90.00
#
_symmetry.space_group_name_H-M   'P 1'
#
loop_
_entity.id
_entity.type
_entity.pdbx_description
1 polymer ?
#
loop_
_entity_poly.entity_id
_entity_poly.type
_entity_poly.pdbx_seq_one_letter_code
_entity_poly.pdbx_strand_id
1 'polypeptide(L)'
;MQPTRPRKPRDKGKVEGAVLIVERWILARLRNMQFFSVEALNAAIAELLADLNDRPMRRIGRSRRDLFIEIERPALRDLPLEPFEYAEWKQAKVHPDYHIDVLHSFYSVPHRLIGKKVDIR
;
A
#
# COMPACT_ATOMS: atom_id res chain seq x y z
N MET A 1 11.26 2.84 -14.35
CA MET A 1 10.23 3.89 -14.24
C MET A 1 10.93 5.14 -13.70
N GLN A 2 11.00 6.25 -14.44
CA GLN A 2 11.64 7.48 -13.95
C GLN A 2 10.70 8.19 -12.96
N PRO A 3 11.19 8.64 -11.79
CA PRO A 3 10.38 9.45 -10.89
C PRO A 3 10.01 10.77 -11.58
N THR A 4 8.72 11.03 -11.69
CA THR A 4 8.18 12.27 -12.27
C THR A 4 8.30 13.41 -11.27
N ARG A 5 8.46 14.64 -11.76
CA ARG A 5 8.66 15.83 -10.92
C ARG A 5 7.52 15.98 -9.91
N PRO A 6 7.81 16.29 -8.63
CA PRO A 6 6.79 16.57 -7.63
C PRO A 6 5.84 17.69 -8.10
N ARG A 7 4.54 17.52 -7.85
CA ARG A 7 3.47 18.51 -8.15
C ARG A 7 3.30 18.87 -9.64
N LYS A 8 3.67 17.97 -10.57
CA LYS A 8 3.37 18.07 -12.00
C LYS A 8 2.45 16.91 -12.44
N PRO A 9 1.12 17.04 -12.31
CA PRO A 9 0.15 15.95 -12.54
C PRO A 9 0.27 15.33 -13.94
N ARG A 10 0.50 16.18 -14.95
CA ARG A 10 0.65 15.79 -16.35
C ARG A 10 1.80 14.82 -16.61
N ASP A 11 2.81 14.80 -15.74
CA ASP A 11 3.96 13.90 -15.88
C ASP A 11 3.59 12.46 -15.45
N LYS A 12 2.48 12.26 -14.71
CA LYS A 12 2.01 10.96 -14.18
C LYS A 12 0.74 10.42 -14.87
N GLY A 13 0.46 10.85 -16.10
CA GLY A 13 -0.80 10.55 -16.80
C GLY A 13 -1.13 9.05 -16.96
N LYS A 14 -0.12 8.16 -16.99
CA LYS A 14 -0.35 6.70 -17.00
C LYS A 14 -0.97 6.19 -15.70
N VAL A 15 -0.55 6.72 -14.55
CA VAL A 15 -1.07 6.30 -13.24
C VAL A 15 -2.45 6.89 -13.00
N GLU A 16 -2.65 8.17 -13.31
CA GLU A 16 -3.97 8.81 -13.21
C GLU A 16 -5.00 8.11 -14.11
N GLY A 17 -4.61 7.74 -15.33
CA GLY A 17 -5.46 6.95 -16.22
C GLY A 17 -5.81 5.57 -15.66
N ALA A 18 -4.88 4.92 -14.96
CA ALA A 18 -5.15 3.64 -14.29
C ALA A 18 -6.11 3.80 -13.11
N VAL A 19 -5.96 4.86 -12.30
CA VAL A 19 -6.87 5.19 -11.19
C VAL A 19 -8.29 5.40 -11.73
N LEU A 20 -8.45 6.23 -12.77
CA LEU A 20 -9.75 6.47 -13.40
C LEU A 20 -10.42 5.19 -13.92
N ILE A 21 -9.63 4.22 -14.40
CA ILE A 21 -10.16 2.92 -14.83
C ILE A 21 -10.70 2.15 -13.62
N VAL A 22 -9.95 2.08 -12.52
CA VAL A 22 -10.38 1.40 -11.30
C VAL A 22 -11.64 2.05 -10.74
N GLU A 23 -11.70 3.38 -10.66
CA GLU A 23 -12.88 4.11 -10.19
C GLU A 23 -14.14 3.77 -11.02
N ARG A 24 -14.01 3.76 -12.36
CA ARG A 24 -15.14 3.47 -13.26
C ARG A 24 -15.59 2.02 -13.24
N TRP A 25 -14.67 1.07 -13.06
CA TRP A 25 -14.98 -0.36 -13.16
C TRP A 25 -15.31 -1.00 -11.81
N ILE A 26 -14.82 -0.42 -10.72
CA ILE A 26 -15.04 -0.95 -9.37
C ILE A 26 -15.99 -0.01 -8.61
N LEU A 27 -15.55 1.20 -8.27
CA LEU A 27 -16.32 2.10 -7.40
C LEU A 27 -17.70 2.44 -7.98
N ALA A 28 -17.77 2.71 -9.28
CA ALA A 28 -19.05 3.04 -9.92
C ALA A 28 -20.07 1.88 -9.92
N ARG A 29 -19.62 0.62 -9.84
CA ARG A 29 -20.50 -0.57 -9.74
C ARG A 29 -20.93 -0.80 -8.30
N LEU A 30 -20.07 -0.49 -7.33
CA LEU A 30 -20.35 -0.61 -5.90
C LEU A 30 -21.22 0.51 -5.34
N ARG A 31 -21.35 1.65 -6.04
CA ARG A 31 -21.99 2.89 -5.52
C ARG A 31 -23.43 2.74 -5.00
N ASN A 32 -24.17 1.72 -5.47
CA ASN A 32 -25.56 1.47 -5.09
C ASN A 32 -25.71 0.20 -4.23
N MET A 33 -24.59 -0.37 -3.77
CA MET A 33 -24.58 -1.55 -2.91
C MET A 33 -24.32 -1.11 -1.46
N GLN A 34 -24.96 -1.78 -0.52
CA GLN A 34 -24.71 -1.59 0.91
C GLN A 34 -23.90 -2.76 1.45
N PHE A 35 -22.89 -2.45 2.25
CA PHE A 35 -22.03 -3.43 2.92
C PHE A 35 -22.14 -3.23 4.42
N PHE A 36 -22.25 -4.35 5.14
CA PHE A 36 -22.37 -4.35 6.60
C PHE A 36 -21.07 -4.75 7.29
N SER A 37 -20.01 -5.02 6.52
CA SER A 37 -18.68 -5.29 7.03
C SER A 37 -17.61 -4.93 6.00
N VAL A 38 -16.38 -4.69 6.47
CA VAL A 38 -15.23 -4.38 5.60
C VAL A 38 -14.82 -5.59 4.78
N GLU A 39 -14.97 -6.79 5.33
CA GLU A 39 -14.68 -8.07 4.67
C GLU A 39 -15.61 -8.27 3.47
N ALA A 40 -16.91 -7.98 3.63
CA ALA A 40 -17.89 -8.08 2.54
C ALA A 40 -17.58 -7.09 1.41
N LEU A 41 -17.16 -5.85 1.74
CA LEU A 41 -16.71 -4.87 0.76
C LEU A 41 -15.44 -5.34 0.04
N ASN A 42 -14.46 -5.85 0.78
CA ASN A 42 -13.20 -6.36 0.21
C ASN A 42 -13.43 -7.54 -0.74
N ALA A 43 -14.35 -8.45 -0.41
CA ALA A 43 -14.73 -9.55 -1.29
C ALA A 43 -15.33 -9.04 -2.61
N ALA A 44 -16.27 -8.10 -2.55
CA ALA A 44 -16.87 -7.52 -3.74
C ALA A 44 -15.85 -6.75 -4.61
N ILE A 45 -14.91 -6.03 -3.98
CA ILE A 45 -13.80 -5.38 -4.69
C ILE A 45 -12.92 -6.43 -5.38
N ALA A 46 -12.59 -7.54 -4.70
CA ALA A 46 -11.74 -8.59 -5.24
C ALA A 46 -12.35 -9.24 -6.50
N GLU A 47 -13.65 -9.50 -6.50
CA GLU A 47 -14.37 -10.02 -7.67
C GLU A 47 -14.30 -9.04 -8.85
N LEU A 48 -14.63 -7.76 -8.62
CA LEU A 48 -14.59 -6.74 -9.68
C LEU A 48 -13.17 -6.47 -10.18
N LEU A 49 -12.17 -6.62 -9.32
CA LEU A 49 -10.76 -6.50 -9.69
C LEU A 49 -10.31 -7.68 -10.58
N ALA A 50 -10.75 -8.90 -10.27
CA ALA A 50 -10.50 -10.06 -11.12
C ALA A 50 -11.10 -9.86 -12.52
N ASP A 51 -12.38 -9.46 -12.59
CA ASP A 51 -13.07 -9.10 -13.84
C ASP A 51 -12.28 -8.06 -14.65
N LEU A 52 -11.82 -6.99 -13.99
CA LEU A 52 -11.09 -5.91 -14.63
C LEU A 52 -9.73 -6.37 -15.19
N ASN A 53 -9.07 -7.29 -14.49
CA ASN A 53 -7.75 -7.79 -14.87
C ASN A 53 -7.82 -8.80 -16.02
N ASP A 54 -8.88 -9.61 -16.08
CA ASP A 54 -9.11 -10.61 -17.13
C ASP A 54 -9.67 -9.99 -18.41
N ARG A 55 -10.19 -8.77 -18.35
CA ARG A 55 -10.77 -8.11 -19.52
C ARG A 55 -9.71 -7.66 -20.54
N PRO A 56 -9.88 -7.99 -21.84
CA PRO A 56 -9.03 -7.47 -22.90
C PRO A 56 -9.04 -5.94 -22.99
N MET A 57 -7.86 -5.34 -23.03
CA MET A 57 -7.72 -3.89 -23.19
C MET A 57 -7.84 -3.53 -24.68
N ARG A 58 -8.80 -2.66 -25.03
CA ARG A 58 -9.13 -2.30 -26.43
C ARG A 58 -7.94 -1.97 -27.32
N ARG A 59 -6.91 -1.29 -26.81
CA ARG A 59 -5.74 -0.88 -27.59
C ARG A 59 -4.69 -1.98 -27.78
N ILE A 60 -4.62 -2.92 -26.84
CA ILE A 60 -3.56 -3.93 -26.76
C ILE A 60 -4.07 -5.31 -27.21
N GLY A 61 -5.39 -5.55 -27.15
CA GLY A 61 -6.02 -6.83 -27.51
C GLY A 61 -5.77 -7.95 -26.50
N ARG A 62 -5.00 -7.69 -25.44
CA ARG A 62 -4.68 -8.63 -24.35
C ARG A 62 -5.22 -8.12 -23.03
N SER A 63 -5.45 -9.02 -22.09
CA SER A 63 -5.86 -8.66 -20.72
C SER A 63 -4.68 -8.14 -19.90
N ARG A 64 -4.94 -7.51 -18.75
CA ARG A 64 -3.86 -7.12 -17.83
C ARG A 64 -3.19 -8.36 -17.25
N ARG A 65 -3.98 -9.38 -16.96
CA ARG A 65 -3.50 -10.67 -16.46
C ARG A 65 -2.58 -11.36 -17.45
N ASP A 66 -2.92 -11.33 -18.74
CA ASP A 66 -2.09 -11.92 -19.79
C ASP A 66 -0.70 -11.28 -19.81
N LEU A 67 -0.66 -9.94 -19.79
CA LEU A 67 0.59 -9.19 -19.78
C LEU A 67 1.39 -9.46 -18.50
N PHE A 68 0.72 -9.54 -17.35
CA PHE A 68 1.37 -9.89 -16.09
C PHE A 68 2.02 -11.28 -16.17
N ILE A 69 1.30 -12.29 -16.65
CA ILE A 69 1.80 -13.66 -16.75
C ILE A 69 2.98 -13.75 -17.73
N GLU A 70 2.87 -13.09 -18.87
CA GLU A 70 3.86 -13.18 -19.96
C GLU A 70 5.13 -12.35 -19.68
N ILE A 71 4.99 -11.17 -19.09
CA ILE A 71 6.09 -10.20 -18.97
C ILE A 71 6.56 -10.04 -17.52
N GLU A 72 5.65 -9.80 -16.59
CA GLU A 72 6.02 -9.39 -15.23
C GLU A 72 6.38 -10.59 -14.35
N ARG A 73 5.59 -11.67 -14.39
CA ARG A 73 5.79 -12.89 -13.62
C ARG A 73 7.21 -13.48 -13.75
N PRO A 74 7.81 -13.62 -14.95
CA PRO A 74 9.18 -14.13 -15.06
C PRO A 74 10.25 -13.15 -14.55
N ALA A 75 9.92 -11.86 -14.39
CA ALA A 75 10.84 -10.86 -13.87
C ALA A 75 10.72 -10.66 -12.34
N LEU A 76 9.70 -11.23 -11.70
CA LEU A 76 9.51 -11.17 -10.26
C LEU A 76 10.48 -12.10 -9.54
N ARG A 77 10.96 -11.66 -8.37
CA ARG A 77 11.66 -12.53 -7.43
C ARG A 77 10.65 -13.42 -6.73
N ASP A 78 11.12 -14.55 -6.22
CA ASP A 78 10.32 -15.41 -5.37
C ASP A 78 9.77 -14.64 -4.16
N LEU A 79 8.60 -15.07 -3.69
CA LEU A 79 7.98 -14.51 -2.50
C LEU A 79 8.94 -14.71 -1.31
N PRO A 80 9.37 -13.63 -0.63
CA PRO A 80 10.20 -13.77 0.56
C PRO A 80 9.49 -14.64 1.60
N LEU A 81 10.26 -15.51 2.27
CA LEU A 81 9.74 -16.38 3.32
C LEU A 81 9.23 -15.58 4.53
N GLU A 82 9.89 -14.46 4.80
CA GLU A 82 9.52 -13.54 5.87
C GLU A 82 8.61 -12.45 5.32
N PRO A 83 7.42 -12.23 5.92
CA PRO A 83 6.56 -11.11 5.58
C PRO A 83 7.30 -9.78 5.72
N PHE A 84 6.93 -8.81 4.89
CA PHE A 84 7.42 -7.45 5.08
C PHE A 84 6.86 -6.86 6.38
N GLU A 85 7.76 -6.63 7.34
CA GLU A 85 7.42 -5.93 8.58
C GLU A 85 7.56 -4.42 8.39
N TYR A 86 6.45 -3.71 8.44
CA TYR A 86 6.47 -2.26 8.50
C TYR A 86 6.94 -1.81 9.89
N ALA A 87 7.96 -0.95 9.93
CA ALA A 87 8.51 -0.40 11.16
C ALA A 87 8.64 1.12 11.02
N GLU A 88 8.02 1.85 11.95
CA GLU A 88 8.25 3.29 12.10
C GLU A 88 9.36 3.52 13.11
N TRP A 89 10.50 4.00 12.62
CA TRP A 89 11.64 4.31 13.46
C TRP A 89 11.47 5.72 14.02
N LYS A 90 11.36 5.85 15.34
CA LYS A 90 11.36 7.15 16.04
C LYS A 90 12.58 7.22 16.96
N GLN A 91 13.33 8.31 16.90
CA GLN A 91 14.33 8.60 17.93
C GLN A 91 13.69 9.37 19.08
N ALA A 92 13.80 8.84 20.29
CA ALA A 92 13.41 9.53 21.51
C ALA A 92 14.60 9.64 22.46
N LYS A 93 14.66 10.74 23.21
CA LYS A 93 15.59 10.88 24.32
C LYS A 93 14.91 10.34 25.58
N VAL A 94 15.60 9.47 26.32
CA VAL A 94 15.09 8.93 27.58
C VAL A 94 15.04 10.05 28.62
N HIS A 95 13.86 10.28 29.17
CA HIS A 95 13.59 11.28 30.19
C HIS A 95 14.22 10.86 31.55
N PRO A 96 14.54 11.78 32.47
CA PRO A 96 15.18 11.46 33.75
C PRO A 96 14.40 10.47 34.63
N ASP A 97 13.10 10.37 34.43
CA ASP A 97 12.21 9.39 35.07
C ASP A 97 12.19 8.03 34.36
N TYR A 98 13.23 7.68 33.57
CA TYR A 98 13.36 6.44 32.82
C TYR A 98 12.24 6.13 31.80
N HIS A 99 11.47 7.13 31.34
CA HIS A 99 10.44 6.94 30.31
C HIS A 99 10.81 7.54 28.95
N ILE A 100 10.18 7.02 27.89
CA ILE A 100 10.15 7.60 26.54
C ILE A 100 8.71 7.81 26.08
N ASP A 101 8.47 8.90 25.35
CA ASP A 101 7.19 9.17 24.71
C ASP A 101 7.12 8.50 23.32
N VAL A 102 6.11 7.66 23.12
CA VAL A 102 5.75 7.03 21.84
C VAL A 102 4.27 7.24 21.63
N LEU A 103 3.90 8.01 20.59
CA LEU A 103 2.50 8.30 20.25
C LEU A 103 1.65 8.73 21.46
N HIS A 104 2.17 9.65 22.28
CA HIS A 104 1.53 10.16 23.50
C HIS A 104 1.37 9.14 24.65
N SER A 105 2.06 8.00 24.56
CA SER A 105 2.15 7.00 25.62
C SER A 105 3.58 6.90 26.14
N PHE A 106 3.73 6.83 27.47
CA PHE A 106 5.04 6.71 28.12
C PHE A 106 5.40 5.25 28.36
N TYR A 107 6.58 4.86 27.90
CA TYR A 107 7.12 3.51 28.09
C TYR A 107 8.36 3.56 28.96
N SER A 108 8.42 2.70 29.97
CA SER A 108 9.60 2.55 30.81
C SER A 108 10.72 1.88 30.03
N VAL A 109 11.94 2.38 30.21
CA VAL A 109 13.16 1.78 29.65
C VAL A 109 14.17 1.52 30.77
N PRO A 110 15.19 0.65 30.55
CA PRO A 110 16.24 0.45 31.54
C PRO A 110 16.89 1.78 31.96
N HIS A 111 16.95 2.06 33.26
CA HIS A 111 17.48 3.31 33.83
C HIS A 111 18.89 3.68 33.32
N ARG A 112 19.71 2.69 32.94
CA ARG A 112 21.02 2.87 32.29
C ARG A 112 21.00 3.67 30.98
N LEU A 113 19.82 3.89 30.41
CA LEU A 113 19.59 4.62 29.17
C LEU A 113 19.16 6.07 29.40
N ILE A 114 18.99 6.52 30.65
CA ILE A 114 18.63 7.91 30.98
C ILE A 114 19.56 8.89 30.24
N GLY A 115 18.96 9.87 29.56
CA GLY A 115 19.68 10.88 28.79
C GLY A 115 20.21 10.41 27.43
N LYS A 116 20.18 9.11 27.12
CA LYS A 116 20.57 8.57 25.81
C LYS A 116 19.44 8.72 24.80
N LYS A 117 19.80 8.79 23.52
CA LYS A 117 18.85 8.63 22.42
C LYS A 117 18.68 7.13 22.14
N VAL A 118 17.44 6.70 22.00
CA VAL A 118 17.08 5.33 21.66
C VAL A 118 16.24 5.34 20.40
N ASP A 119 16.44 4.31 19.57
CA ASP A 119 15.59 4.03 18.42
C ASP A 119 14.40 3.19 18.89
N ILE A 120 13.20 3.66 18.57
CA ILE A 120 11.93 2.97 18.83
C ILE A 120 11.53 2.28 17.53
N ARG A 121 11.12 1.02 17.62
CA ARG A 121 10.52 0.20 16.57
C ARG A 121 9.27 -0.47 17.10
#